data_AF-A0A537YJ13-F1
#
_entry.id   AF-A0A537YJ13-F1
#
_cell.length_a   1.000
_cell.length_b   1.000
_cell.length_c   1.000
_cell.angle_alpha   90.00
_cell.angle_beta   90.00
_cell.angle_gamma   90.00
#
_symmetry.space_group_name_H-M   'P 1'
#
loop_
_entity.id
_entity.type
_entity.pdbx_description
1 polymer ?
#
loop_
_entity_poly.entity_id
_entity_poly.type
_entity_poly.pdbx_seq_one_letter_code
_entity_poly.pdbx_strand_id
1 'polypeptide(L)'
;MSDQDQVPSDGEQPESAEPDEDLLDDQADAAEDFIHGLLDVLDMDGEAEADITEDTIEVRIAGPDMGILIGRHGSTLEALQEL
;
A
#
# COMPACT_ATOMS: atom_id res chain seq x y z
N MET A 1 13.64 50.51 25.98
CA MET A 1 13.29 49.13 26.39
C MET A 1 12.54 48.56 25.22
N SER A 2 13.28 47.82 24.40
CA SER A 2 12.87 47.28 23.12
C SER A 2 12.94 45.78 23.28
N ASP A 3 11.81 45.13 23.53
CA ASP A 3 11.78 43.67 23.55
C ASP A 3 10.48 43.26 22.85
N GLN A 4 10.62 43.22 21.53
CA GLN A 4 9.76 42.51 20.61
C GLN A 4 10.15 41.03 20.73
N ASP A 5 9.49 40.31 21.62
CA ASP A 5 9.59 38.85 21.66
C ASP A 5 8.84 38.30 20.45
N GLN A 6 9.63 37.98 19.43
CA GLN A 6 9.23 37.30 18.22
C GLN A 6 8.70 35.91 18.57
N VAL A 7 7.51 35.61 18.06
CA VAL A 7 7.01 34.22 17.96
C VAL A 7 7.96 33.42 17.05
N PRO A 8 8.55 32.30 17.52
CA PRO A 8 9.16 31.36 16.60
C PRO A 8 8.03 30.59 15.89
N SER A 9 7.93 30.84 14.59
CA SER A 9 7.13 30.06 13.65
C SER A 9 7.89 28.76 13.36
N ASP A 10 7.64 27.74 14.16
CA ASP A 10 8.09 26.38 13.85
C ASP A 10 6.98 25.70 13.04
N GLY A 11 6.96 26.04 11.75
CA GLY A 11 6.21 25.32 10.75
C GLY A 11 7.14 24.29 10.15
N GLU A 12 7.32 23.16 10.84
CA GLU A 12 7.85 21.94 10.24
C GLU A 12 6.83 21.46 9.21
N GLN A 13 6.97 22.02 8.00
CA GLN A 13 6.32 21.48 6.82
C GLN A 13 7.03 20.15 6.54
N PRO A 14 6.34 18.99 6.53
CA PRO A 14 6.99 17.76 6.15
C PRO A 14 7.46 17.95 4.71
N GLU A 15 8.78 17.93 4.53
CA GLU A 15 9.38 17.84 3.22
C GLU A 15 8.82 16.55 2.61
N SER A 16 8.09 16.69 1.50
CA SER A 16 7.66 15.56 0.69
C SER A 16 8.92 14.81 0.28
N ALA A 17 9.27 13.78 1.05
CA ALA A 17 10.20 12.77 0.63
C ALA A 17 9.57 12.13 -0.59
N GLU A 18 10.13 12.44 -1.76
CA GLU A 18 9.90 11.65 -2.97
C GLU A 18 10.19 10.20 -2.55
N PRO A 19 9.22 9.30 -2.66
CA PRO A 19 9.40 7.95 -2.15
C PRO A 19 10.55 7.31 -2.91
N ASP A 20 11.50 6.72 -2.19
CA ASP A 20 12.67 6.12 -2.82
C ASP A 20 12.20 4.99 -3.75
N GLU A 21 12.50 5.07 -5.05
CA GLU A 21 12.07 4.08 -6.05
C GLU A 21 12.40 2.64 -5.62
N ASP A 22 13.59 2.44 -5.05
CA ASP A 22 14.04 1.15 -4.49
C ASP A 22 13.10 0.63 -3.37
N LEU A 23 12.53 1.53 -2.56
CA LEU A 23 11.59 1.14 -1.50
C LEU A 23 10.22 0.76 -2.07
N LEU A 24 9.78 1.37 -3.17
CA LEU A 24 8.53 0.96 -3.83
C LEU A 24 8.68 -0.40 -4.49
N ASP A 25 9.83 -0.69 -5.11
CA ASP A 25 10.14 -2.01 -5.68
C ASP A 25 10.10 -3.10 -4.60
N ASP A 26 10.80 -2.89 -3.48
CA ASP A 26 10.78 -3.83 -2.34
C ASP A 26 9.35 -4.03 -1.78
N GLN A 27 8.53 -2.98 -1.76
CA GLN A 27 7.14 -3.05 -1.28
C GLN A 27 6.22 -3.76 -2.29
N ALA A 28 6.42 -3.58 -3.59
CA ALA A 28 5.67 -4.26 -4.63
C ALA A 28 5.94 -5.76 -4.58
N ASP A 29 7.21 -6.17 -4.47
CA ASP A 29 7.61 -7.56 -4.28
C ASP A 29 6.97 -8.16 -3.01
N ALA A 30 7.04 -7.43 -1.89
CA ALA A 30 6.44 -7.88 -0.63
C ALA A 30 4.90 -8.03 -0.71
N ALA A 31 4.24 -7.13 -1.45
CA ALA A 31 2.79 -7.19 -1.66
C ALA A 31 2.39 -8.40 -2.52
N GLU A 32 3.15 -8.67 -3.59
CA GLU A 32 2.93 -9.86 -4.43
C GLU A 32 3.10 -11.15 -3.63
N ASP A 33 4.20 -11.27 -2.87
CA ASP A 33 4.50 -12.41 -2.01
C ASP A 33 3.38 -12.66 -0.97
N PHE A 34 2.87 -11.58 -0.37
CA PHE A 34 1.78 -11.68 0.60
C PHE A 34 0.50 -12.23 -0.03
N ILE A 35 0.11 -11.73 -1.20
CA ILE A 35 -1.09 -12.18 -1.89
C ILE A 35 -0.93 -13.61 -2.42
N HIS A 36 0.24 -13.98 -2.96
CA HIS A 36 0.50 -15.37 -3.36
C HIS A 36 0.41 -16.32 -2.17
N GLY A 37 1.00 -15.96 -1.03
CA GLY A 37 0.90 -16.73 0.21
C GLY A 37 -0.54 -16.85 0.72
N LEU A 38 -1.34 -15.78 0.60
CA LEU A 38 -2.76 -15.82 0.94
C LEU A 38 -3.55 -16.78 0.03
N LEU A 39 -3.33 -16.72 -1.28
CA LEU A 39 -3.99 -17.59 -2.26
C LEU A 39 -3.67 -19.07 -2.02
N ASP A 40 -2.41 -19.38 -1.71
CA ASP A 40 -1.95 -20.75 -1.39
C ASP A 40 -2.67 -21.29 -0.13
N VAL A 41 -2.74 -20.49 0.94
CA VAL A 41 -3.45 -20.86 2.18
C VAL A 41 -4.96 -21.09 1.94
N LEU A 42 -5.54 -20.39 0.96
CA LEU A 42 -6.95 -20.50 0.59
C LEU A 42 -7.23 -21.59 -0.47
N ASP A 43 -6.21 -22.30 -0.97
CA ASP A 43 -6.31 -23.30 -2.04
C ASP A 43 -6.95 -22.72 -3.31
N MET A 44 -6.56 -21.48 -3.68
CA MET A 44 -7.09 -20.76 -4.82
C MET A 44 -6.10 -20.76 -5.99
N ASP A 45 -6.57 -21.15 -7.18
CA ASP A 45 -5.80 -21.15 -8.43
C ASP A 45 -5.66 -19.73 -9.03
N GLY A 46 -5.08 -18.81 -8.27
CA GLY A 46 -4.89 -17.41 -8.66
C GLY A 46 -3.44 -17.02 -8.93
N GLU A 47 -3.27 -15.99 -9.75
CA GLU A 47 -2.03 -15.24 -9.92
C GLU A 47 -2.21 -13.81 -9.40
N ALA A 48 -1.15 -13.24 -8.83
CA ALA A 48 -1.10 -11.83 -8.49
C ALA A 48 0.12 -11.17 -9.13
N GLU A 49 -0.06 -9.92 -9.54
CA GLU A 49 0.96 -9.09 -10.18
C GLU A 49 0.93 -7.71 -9.52
N ALA A 50 2.09 -7.23 -9.06
CA ALA A 50 2.24 -5.87 -8.55
C ALA A 50 2.89 -4.95 -9.60
N ASP A 51 2.33 -3.75 -9.78
CA ASP A 51 2.90 -2.71 -10.66
C ASP A 51 2.98 -1.39 -9.91
N ILE A 52 4.10 -0.68 -10.07
CA ILE A 52 4.29 0.67 -9.53
C ILE A 52 3.81 1.68 -10.58
N THR A 53 2.82 2.49 -10.23
CA THR A 53 2.33 3.60 -11.04
C THR A 53 2.46 4.89 -10.26
N GLU A 54 3.31 5.79 -10.77
CA GLU A 54 3.69 7.03 -10.09
C GLU A 54 4.30 6.70 -8.71
N ASP A 55 3.56 6.93 -7.63
CA ASP A 55 3.98 6.65 -6.25
C ASP A 55 3.04 5.63 -5.57
N THR A 56 2.31 4.84 -6.35
CA THR A 56 1.29 3.90 -5.87
C THR A 56 1.56 2.50 -6.41
N ILE A 57 1.43 1.50 -5.52
CA ILE A 57 1.51 0.08 -5.90
C ILE A 57 0.09 -0.40 -6.21
N GLU A 58 -0.14 -0.81 -7.45
CA GLU A 58 -1.36 -1.49 -7.86
C GLU A 58 -1.12 -3.00 -7.87
N VAL A 59 -1.91 -3.74 -7.09
CA VAL A 59 -1.86 -5.21 -7.07
C VAL A 59 -3.09 -5.75 -7.79
N ARG A 60 -2.86 -6.53 -8.84
CA ARG A 60 -3.90 -7.21 -9.62
C ARG A 60 -3.93 -8.67 -9.27
N ILE A 61 -5.14 -9.22 -9.14
CA ILE A 61 -5.35 -10.64 -8.82
C ILE A 61 -6.27 -11.23 -9.89
N ALA A 62 -5.82 -12.28 -10.56
CA ALA A 62 -6.56 -12.95 -11.62
C ALA A 62 -6.68 -14.45 -11.32
N GLY A 63 -7.84 -15.03 -11.64
CA GLY A 63 -8.10 -16.47 -11.46
C GLY A 63 -9.58 -16.80 -11.34
N PRO A 64 -9.93 -18.10 -11.26
CA PRO A 64 -11.29 -18.53 -11.03
C PRO A 64 -11.74 -18.17 -9.60
N ASP A 65 -13.03 -17.93 -9.43
CA ASP A 65 -13.68 -17.79 -8.11
C ASP A 65 -13.11 -16.70 -7.17
N MET A 66 -12.43 -15.68 -7.71
CA MET A 66 -11.86 -14.54 -6.97
C MET A 66 -12.88 -13.68 -6.21
N GLY A 67 -14.18 -13.89 -6.44
CA GLY A 67 -15.25 -13.20 -5.71
C GLY A 67 -15.21 -13.40 -4.19
N ILE A 68 -14.55 -14.46 -3.71
CA ILE A 68 -14.34 -14.70 -2.28
C ILE A 68 -13.42 -13.66 -1.62
N LEU A 69 -12.43 -13.14 -2.35
CA LEU A 69 -11.48 -12.12 -1.85
C LEU A 69 -12.14 -10.76 -1.68
N ILE A 70 -13.24 -10.49 -2.40
CA ILE A 70 -14.06 -9.30 -2.20
C ILE A 70 -14.78 -9.39 -0.84
N GLY A 71 -15.20 -10.58 -0.42
CA GLY A 71 -15.99 -10.76 0.80
C GLY A 71 -17.36 -10.06 0.74
N ARG A 72 -18.09 -10.03 1.87
CA ARG A 72 -19.43 -9.43 1.89
C ARG A 72 -19.30 -7.90 1.86
N HIS A 73 -19.78 -7.28 0.79
CA HIS A 73 -19.68 -5.82 0.58
C HIS A 73 -18.25 -5.27 0.49
N GLY A 74 -17.25 -6.08 0.12
CA GLY A 74 -15.86 -5.60 0.05
C GLY A 74 -15.06 -5.77 1.34
N SER A 75 -15.65 -6.32 2.42
CA SER A 75 -15.03 -6.34 3.74
C SER A 75 -13.67 -7.05 3.81
N THR A 76 -13.45 -8.07 2.97
CA THR A 76 -12.19 -8.81 2.94
C THR A 76 -11.12 -8.04 2.19
N LEU A 77 -11.50 -7.45 1.05
CA LEU A 77 -10.62 -6.61 0.25
C LEU A 77 -10.21 -5.34 1.01
N GLU A 78 -11.11 -4.75 1.79
CA GLU A 78 -10.82 -3.60 2.66
C GLU A 78 -9.83 -3.97 3.76
N ALA A 79 -10.03 -5.12 4.43
CA ALA A 79 -9.11 -5.59 5.47
C ALA A 79 -7.70 -5.89 4.94
N LEU A 80 -7.58 -6.34 3.69
CA LEU A 80 -6.27 -6.57 3.06
C LEU A 80 -5.53 -5.27 2.72
N GLN A 81 -6.25 -4.17 2.50
CA GLN A 81 -5.67 -2.87 2.14
C GLN A 81 -5.25 -2.00 3.33
N GLU A 82 -5.76 -2.29 4.53
CA GLU A 82 -5.43 -1.53 5.76
C GLU A 82 -4.22 -2.09 6.54
N LEU A 83 -3.59 -3.17 6.06
CA LEU A 83 -2.48 -3.87 6.71
C LEU A 83 -1.14 -3.14 6.55
#